data_AF-A0A3D0NY41-F1
#
_entry.id   AF-A0A3D0NY41-F1
#
_cell.length_a   1.000
_cell.length_b   1.000
_cell.length_c   1.000
_cell.angle_alpha   90.00
_cell.angle_beta   90.00
_cell.angle_gamma   90.00
#
_symmetry.space_group_name_H-M   'P 1'
#
loop_
_entity.id
_entity.type
_entity.pdbx_description
1 polymer ?
#
loop_
_entity_poly.entity_id
_entity_poly.type
_entity_poly.pdbx_seq_one_letter_code
_entity_poly.pdbx_strand_id
1 'polypeptide(L)'
;MPNRPETTELLRISRPRFWIYVFGPFLVGLAAAIVSPGQLLTVPAVVYGLYFLLPANLLIYGINDIFDYETDRLNPKKTDYEALVTPEKRRPLAVAILATNLPFLAALP
;
A
#
# COMPACT_ATOMS: atom_id res chain seq x y z
N MET A 1 -2.28 16.11 -17.61
CA MET A 1 -1.14 16.50 -16.76
C MET A 1 -0.14 15.35 -16.78
N PRO A 2 1.01 15.48 -17.47
CA PRO A 2 1.80 14.33 -17.92
C PRO A 2 2.68 13.69 -16.83
N ASN A 3 2.29 13.70 -15.56
CA ASN A 3 3.14 13.20 -14.46
C ASN A 3 2.38 12.56 -13.28
N ARG A 4 1.13 12.12 -13.46
CA ARG A 4 0.42 11.36 -12.42
C ARG A 4 0.76 9.88 -12.57
N PRO A 5 1.09 9.16 -11.47
CA PRO A 5 1.29 7.72 -11.54
C PRO A 5 -0.01 7.05 -11.97
N GLU A 6 0.07 6.14 -12.92
CA GLU A 6 -1.07 5.34 -13.33
C GLU A 6 -1.47 4.35 -12.22
N THR A 7 -2.71 3.87 -12.21
CA THR A 7 -3.17 2.89 -11.22
C THR A 7 -2.31 1.63 -11.23
N THR A 8 -1.88 1.17 -12.41
CA THR A 8 -0.96 0.04 -12.58
C THR A 8 0.40 0.30 -11.94
N GLU A 9 0.89 1.54 -12.00
CA GLU A 9 2.15 1.94 -11.38
C GLU A 9 2.02 1.93 -9.84
N LEU A 10 0.94 2.48 -9.29
CA LEU A 10 0.67 2.44 -7.85
C LEU A 10 0.57 1.00 -7.33
N LEU A 11 -0.09 0.11 -8.08
CA LEU A 11 -0.13 -1.32 -7.74
C LEU A 11 1.28 -1.93 -7.69
N ARG A 12 2.14 -1.65 -8.68
CA ARG A 12 3.53 -2.14 -8.69
C ARG A 12 4.34 -1.58 -7.51
N ILE A 13 4.25 -0.28 -7.24
CA ILE A 13 4.93 0.37 -6.11
C ILE A 13 4.50 -0.25 -4.78
N SER A 14 3.21 -0.63 -4.62
CA SER A 14 2.72 -1.29 -3.42
C SER A 14 3.22 -2.73 -3.22
N ARG A 15 3.97 -3.28 -4.19
CA ARG A 15 4.56 -4.64 -4.16
C ARG A 15 3.56 -5.73 -3.72
N PRO A 16 2.58 -6.12 -4.56
CA PRO A 16 1.49 -7.05 -4.20
C PRO A 16 1.95 -8.39 -3.62
N ARG A 17 3.12 -8.86 -4.04
CA ARG A 17 3.78 -10.07 -3.51
C ARG A 17 4.02 -10.00 -1.99
N PHE A 18 4.23 -8.79 -1.46
CA PHE A 18 4.52 -8.58 -0.06
C PHE A 18 3.31 -8.14 0.77
N TRP A 19 2.13 -7.99 0.16
CA TRP A 19 0.92 -7.61 0.91
C TRP A 19 0.61 -8.54 2.07
N ILE A 20 0.94 -9.84 1.94
CA ILE A 20 0.72 -10.84 2.98
C ILE A 20 1.47 -10.55 4.29
N TYR A 21 2.58 -9.81 4.25
CA TYR A 21 3.33 -9.46 5.47
C TYR A 21 2.57 -8.49 6.37
N VAL A 22 1.66 -7.70 5.80
CA VAL A 22 0.82 -6.75 6.55
C VAL A 22 -0.61 -7.28 6.69
N PHE A 23 -1.18 -7.81 5.62
CA PHE A 23 -2.53 -8.38 5.61
C PHE A 23 -2.62 -9.68 6.40
N GLY A 24 -1.58 -10.50 6.41
CA GLY A 24 -1.53 -11.76 7.15
C GLY A 24 -1.69 -11.59 8.66
N PRO A 25 -0.87 -10.74 9.32
CA PRO A 25 -1.06 -10.43 10.74
C PRO A 25 -2.45 -9.85 11.06
N PHE A 26 -3.01 -9.01 10.17
CA PHE A 26 -4.38 -8.54 10.31
C PHE A 26 -5.39 -9.69 10.30
N LEU A 27 -5.28 -10.62 9.35
CA LEU A 27 -6.15 -11.80 9.28
C LEU A 27 -6.02 -12.69 10.52
N VAL A 28 -4.80 -12.88 11.05
CA VAL A 28 -4.57 -13.64 12.28
C VAL A 28 -5.26 -12.95 13.46
N GLY A 29 -5.10 -11.63 13.59
CA GLY A 29 -5.77 -10.85 14.63
C GLY A 29 -7.31 -10.90 14.51
N LEU A 30 -7.84 -10.75 13.30
CA LEU A 30 -9.26 -10.88 13.01
C LEU A 30 -9.77 -12.28 13.40
N ALA A 31 -9.07 -13.34 12.97
CA ALA A 31 -9.44 -14.71 13.28
C ALA A 31 -9.44 -15.00 14.79
N ALA A 32 -8.51 -14.40 15.54
CA ALA A 32 -8.46 -14.52 17.00
C ALA A 32 -9.57 -13.72 17.70
N ALA A 33 -10.07 -12.65 17.10
CA ALA A 33 -11.08 -11.77 17.69
C ALA A 33 -12.53 -12.20 17.42
N ILE A 34 -12.79 -12.88 16.31
CA ILE A 34 -14.15 -13.31 15.95
C ILE A 34 -14.60 -14.55 16.76
N VAL A 35 -15.89 -14.62 17.04
CA VAL A 35 -16.55 -15.76 17.71
C VAL A 35 -17.38 -16.59 16.74
N SER A 36 -17.60 -16.12 15.51
CA SER A 36 -18.29 -16.87 14.46
C SER A 36 -17.80 -16.47 13.06
N PRO A 37 -17.85 -17.38 12.06
CA PRO A 37 -17.41 -17.08 10.70
C PRO A 37 -18.14 -15.91 10.04
N GLY A 38 -19.39 -15.63 10.43
CA GLY A 38 -20.17 -14.50 9.90
C GLY A 38 -19.54 -13.13 10.19
N GLN A 39 -18.64 -13.04 11.16
CA GLN A 39 -17.98 -11.78 11.52
C GLN A 39 -16.80 -11.41 10.59
N LEU A 40 -16.33 -12.34 9.75
CA LEU A 40 -15.25 -12.11 8.78
C LEU A 40 -15.59 -11.01 7.76
N LEU A 41 -16.87 -10.82 7.47
CA LEU A 41 -17.36 -9.86 6.48
C LEU A 41 -18.08 -8.66 7.11
N THR A 42 -17.84 -8.41 8.40
CA THR A 42 -18.35 -7.18 9.03
C THR A 42 -17.73 -5.94 8.38
N VAL A 43 -18.44 -4.82 8.41
CA VAL A 43 -17.97 -3.56 7.81
C VAL A 43 -16.56 -3.19 8.29
N PRO A 44 -16.22 -3.24 9.60
CA PRO A 44 -14.86 -2.96 10.05
C PRO A 44 -13.84 -3.95 9.49
N ALA A 45 -14.15 -5.26 9.46
CA ALA A 45 -13.24 -6.27 8.93
C ALA A 45 -12.94 -6.05 7.45
N VAL A 46 -13.95 -5.71 6.64
CA VAL A 46 -13.76 -5.41 5.22
C VAL A 46 -12.98 -4.12 5.02
N VAL A 47 -13.34 -3.04 5.73
CA VAL A 47 -12.66 -1.74 5.62
C VAL A 47 -11.18 -1.86 6.00
N TYR A 48 -10.87 -2.44 7.16
CA TYR A 48 -9.47 -2.63 7.57
C TYR A 48 -8.73 -3.65 6.72
N GLY A 49 -9.41 -4.69 6.24
CA GLY A 49 -8.83 -5.62 5.28
C GLY A 49 -8.39 -4.93 3.98
N LEU A 50 -9.25 -4.07 3.41
CA LEU A 50 -8.92 -3.27 2.24
C LEU A 50 -7.75 -2.32 2.51
N TYR A 51 -7.70 -1.71 3.70
CA TYR A 51 -6.59 -0.84 4.11
C TYR A 51 -5.25 -1.56 4.13
N PHE A 52 -5.19 -2.76 4.72
CA PHE A 52 -3.95 -3.53 4.84
C PHE A 52 -3.52 -4.21 3.53
N LEU A 53 -4.33 -4.14 2.48
CA LEU A 53 -3.95 -4.49 1.12
C LEU A 53 -3.25 -3.30 0.44
N LEU A 54 -3.96 -2.49 -0.34
CA LEU A 54 -3.31 -1.47 -1.17
C LEU A 54 -2.82 -0.24 -0.36
N PRO A 55 -3.66 0.47 0.44
CA PRO A 55 -3.26 1.73 1.08
C PRO A 55 -2.04 1.62 1.99
N ALA A 56 -2.01 0.63 2.89
CA ALA A 56 -0.92 0.44 3.84
C ALA A 56 0.39 0.04 3.14
N ASN A 57 0.32 -0.87 2.16
CA ASN A 57 1.50 -1.26 1.41
C ASN A 57 2.00 -0.13 0.51
N LEU A 58 1.12 0.65 -0.10
CA LEU A 58 1.49 1.85 -0.86
C LEU A 58 2.12 2.91 0.04
N LEU A 59 1.65 3.07 1.29
CA LEU A 59 2.27 3.95 2.27
C LEU A 59 3.69 3.48 2.61
N ILE A 60 3.87 2.22 3.01
CA ILE A 60 5.18 1.68 3.40
C ILE A 60 6.17 1.79 2.23
N TYR A 61 5.80 1.21 1.09
CA TYR A 61 6.69 1.06 -0.04
C TYR A 61 6.84 2.31 -0.89
N GLY A 62 5.77 3.10 -1.03
CA GLY A 62 5.83 4.37 -1.74
C GLY A 62 6.64 5.41 -0.99
N ILE A 63 6.59 5.44 0.35
CA ILE A 63 7.49 6.30 1.14
C ILE A 63 8.94 5.86 0.96
N ASN A 64 9.25 4.56 1.08
CA ASN A 64 10.61 4.06 0.85
C ASN A 64 11.14 4.50 -0.53
N ASP A 65 10.37 4.27 -1.60
CA ASP A 65 10.77 4.60 -2.97
C ASP A 65 10.94 6.13 -3.20
N ILE A 66 10.23 7.00 -2.46
CA ILE A 66 10.44 8.46 -2.52
C ILE A 66 11.83 8.84 -2.02
N PHE A 67 12.30 8.21 -0.95
CA PHE A 67 13.54 8.57 -0.26
C PHE A 67 14.76 7.78 -0.75
N ASP A 68 14.56 6.59 -1.32
CA ASP A 68 15.65 5.68 -1.69
C ASP A 68 16.08 5.75 -3.17
N TYR A 69 15.61 6.76 -3.93
CA TYR A 69 15.87 6.88 -5.38
C TYR A 69 17.34 6.69 -5.79
N GLU A 70 18.29 7.27 -5.05
CA GLU A 70 19.72 7.17 -5.40
C GLU A 70 20.25 5.73 -5.30
N THR A 71 19.80 4.99 -4.30
CA THR A 71 20.15 3.57 -4.13
C THR A 71 19.37 2.69 -5.10
N ASP A 72 18.08 2.98 -5.30
CA ASP A 72 17.19 2.23 -6.19
C ASP A 72 17.63 2.30 -7.66
N ARG A 73 18.14 3.45 -8.12
CA ARG A 73 18.65 3.62 -9.50
C ARG A 73 19.84 2.71 -9.81
N LEU A 74 20.54 2.23 -8.79
CA LEU A 74 21.68 1.31 -8.91
C LEU A 74 21.28 -0.17 -8.75
N ASN A 75 20.03 -0.45 -8.37
CA ASN A 75 19.56 -1.81 -8.10
C ASN A 75 18.99 -2.47 -9.37
N PRO A 76 19.59 -3.57 -9.88
CA PRO A 76 19.09 -4.25 -11.08
C PRO A 76 17.64 -4.74 -10.94
N LYS A 77 17.18 -5.05 -9.72
CA LYS A 77 15.82 -5.51 -9.45
C LYS A 77 14.75 -4.43 -9.69
N LYS A 78 15.12 -3.16 -9.60
CA LYS A 78 14.26 -1.98 -9.84
C LYS A 78 14.10 -1.64 -11.33
N THR A 79 14.89 -2.27 -12.20
CA THR A 79 14.77 -2.13 -13.65
C THR A 79 13.81 -3.17 -14.24
N ASP A 80 13.65 -4.30 -13.56
CA ASP A 80 13.05 -5.51 -14.14
C ASP A 80 11.66 -5.82 -13.55
N TYR A 81 11.48 -5.71 -12.23
CA TYR A 81 10.24 -6.12 -11.55
C TYR A 81 9.55 -5.02 -10.73
N GLU A 82 10.31 -4.15 -10.08
CA GLU A 82 9.77 -3.06 -9.26
C GLU A 82 9.77 -1.73 -10.04
N ALA A 83 8.85 -0.82 -9.72
CA ALA A 83 8.85 0.50 -10.35
C ALA A 83 9.99 1.37 -9.76
N LEU A 84 10.76 2.02 -10.63
CA LEU A 84 11.68 3.08 -10.22
C LEU A 84 10.92 4.41 -10.13
N VAL A 85 10.81 4.95 -8.92
CA VAL A 85 10.16 6.25 -8.68
C VAL A 85 11.19 7.36 -8.88
N THR A 86 11.07 8.11 -9.96
CA THR A 86 11.97 9.25 -10.24
C THR A 86 11.62 10.47 -9.37
N PRO A 87 12.54 11.43 -9.18
CA PRO A 87 12.31 12.62 -8.35
C PRO A 87 11.06 13.41 -8.74
N GLU A 88 10.71 13.45 -10.03
CA GLU A 88 9.54 14.17 -10.55
C GLU A 88 8.21 13.54 -10.11
N LYS A 89 8.22 12.23 -9.81
CA LYS A 89 7.03 11.47 -9.38
C LYS A 89 6.81 11.50 -7.87
N ARG A 90 7.76 12.03 -7.08
CA ARG A 90 7.66 12.07 -5.60
C ARG A 90 6.41 12.76 -5.10
N ARG A 91 6.12 13.98 -5.60
CA ARG A 91 4.94 14.75 -5.18
C ARG A 91 3.63 14.07 -5.61
N PRO A 92 3.46 13.65 -6.88
CA PRO A 92 2.31 12.85 -7.29
C PRO A 92 2.09 11.59 -6.44
N LEU A 93 3.16 10.85 -6.12
CA LEU A 93 3.09 9.65 -5.30
C LEU A 93 2.69 9.97 -3.85
N ALA A 94 3.27 11.02 -3.25
CA ALA A 94 2.87 11.48 -1.91
C ALA A 94 1.38 11.87 -1.86
N VAL A 95 0.86 12.54 -2.89
CA VAL A 95 -0.58 12.85 -3.01
C VAL A 95 -1.40 11.57 -3.12
N ALA A 96 -0.97 10.59 -3.91
CA ALA A 96 -1.66 9.30 -4.03
C ALA A 96 -1.69 8.55 -2.68
N ILE A 97 -0.56 8.50 -1.97
CA ILE A 97 -0.46 7.92 -0.63
C ILE A 97 -1.45 8.58 0.33
N LEU A 98 -1.48 9.92 0.38
CA LEU A 98 -2.43 10.64 1.23
C LEU A 98 -3.87 10.37 0.81
N ALA A 99 -4.17 10.42 -0.49
CA ALA A 99 -5.52 10.19 -1.00
C ALA A 99 -6.03 8.77 -0.70
N THR A 100 -5.16 7.75 -0.72
CA THR A 100 -5.55 6.38 -0.41
C THR A 100 -5.64 6.09 1.08
N ASN A 101 -4.92 6.85 1.94
CA ASN A 101 -4.85 6.57 3.37
C ASN A 101 -5.80 7.44 4.21
N LEU A 102 -5.93 8.74 3.90
CA LEU A 102 -6.76 9.67 4.68
C LEU A 102 -8.22 9.25 4.85
N PRO A 103 -8.91 8.66 3.84
CA PRO A 103 -10.29 8.21 4.04
C PRO A 103 -10.47 7.19 5.17
N PHE A 104 -9.44 6.39 5.46
CA PHE A 104 -9.50 5.38 6.53
C PHE A 104 -9.41 5.98 7.94
N LEU A 105 -8.99 7.24 8.07
CA LEU A 105 -9.02 7.93 9.36
C LEU A 105 -10.46 8.10 9.89
N ALA A 106 -11.45 8.19 8.99
CA ALA A 106 -12.86 8.26 9.35
C ALA A 106 -13.41 6.93 9.91
N ALA A 107 -12.68 5.83 9.74
CA ALA A 107 -13.06 4.52 10.26
C ALA A 107 -12.48 4.24 11.66
N LEU A 108 -11.59 5.11 12.16
CA LEU A 108 -11.01 4.96 13.50
C LEU A 108 -12.11 5.10 14.58
N PRO A 109 -12.04 4.28 15.65
CA PRO A 109 -13.02 4.30 16.73
C PRO A 109 -12.94 5.55 17.61
#